data_AF-A0A177ASV4-F1
#
_entry.id   AF-A0A177ASV4-F1
#
_cell.length_a   1.000
_cell.length_b   1.000
_cell.length_c   1.000
_cell.angle_alpha   90.00
_cell.angle_beta   90.00
_cell.angle_gamma   90.00
#
_symmetry.space_group_name_H-M   'P 1'
#
loop_
_entity.id
_entity.type
_entity.pdbx_description
1 polymer ?
#
loop_
_entity_poly.entity_id
_entity_poly.type
_entity_poly.pdbx_seq_one_letter_code
_entity_poly.pdbx_strand_id
1 'polypeptide(L)'
;MCCVVSGALSGSIGRFFVQPLDVLKIRFQIDYKNKNMSHLLKYGSIPKAIGIILQEEGFRGFWRGHCVSQFLSIMYSGVQFGAYSYFQNCLNNIQIERHSKFRSIICGFGAGLTATLFTYPLDVCRTIVVAQTSNNVIIEL
;
A
#
# COMPACT_ATOMS: atom_id res chain seq x y z
N MET A 1 -18.83 -11.70 -14.86
CA MET A 1 -19.03 -11.20 -13.48
C MET A 1 -18.38 -12.10 -12.42
N CYS A 2 -18.55 -13.42 -12.47
CA CYS A 2 -18.00 -14.35 -11.46
C CYS A 2 -16.49 -14.24 -11.23
N CYS A 3 -15.67 -14.08 -12.28
CA CYS A 3 -14.21 -13.97 -12.14
C CYS A 3 -13.76 -12.71 -11.38
N VAL A 4 -14.51 -11.61 -11.53
CA VAL A 4 -14.22 -10.35 -10.83
C VAL A 4 -14.54 -10.48 -9.35
N VAL A 5 -15.67 -11.13 -9.03
CA VAL A 5 -16.09 -11.39 -7.65
C VAL A 5 -15.14 -12.36 -6.95
N SER A 6 -14.74 -13.45 -7.62
CA SER A 6 -13.78 -14.42 -7.06
C SER A 6 -12.40 -13.81 -6.86
N GLY A 7 -11.92 -12.99 -7.81
CA GLY A 7 -10.64 -12.28 -7.69
C GLY A 7 -10.64 -11.24 -6.57
N ALA A 8 -11.75 -10.51 -6.41
CA ALA A 8 -11.91 -9.56 -5.31
C ALA A 8 -11.90 -10.27 -3.95
N LEU A 9 -12.67 -11.36 -3.79
CA LEU A 9 -12.71 -12.17 -2.57
C LEU A 9 -11.35 -12.74 -2.19
N SER A 10 -10.62 -13.34 -3.14
CA SER A 10 -9.29 -13.87 -2.87
C SER A 10 -8.30 -12.77 -2.50
N GLY A 11 -8.39 -11.60 -3.15
CA GLY A 11 -7.54 -10.45 -2.85
C GLY A 11 -7.79 -9.88 -1.46
N SER A 12 -9.06 -9.76 -1.05
CA SER A 12 -9.45 -9.30 0.28
C SER A 12 -8.97 -10.26 1.38
N ILE A 13 -9.12 -11.56 1.18
CA ILE A 13 -8.66 -12.58 2.13
C ILE A 13 -7.12 -12.55 2.25
N GLY A 14 -6.40 -12.47 1.13
CA GLY A 14 -4.94 -12.33 1.16
C GLY A 14 -4.49 -11.08 1.92
N ARG A 15 -5.12 -9.93 1.65
CA ARG A 15 -4.85 -8.67 2.35
C ARG A 15 -5.16 -8.75 3.86
N PHE A 16 -6.17 -9.52 4.26
CA PHE A 16 -6.53 -9.71 5.67
C PHE A 16 -5.41 -10.42 6.45
N PHE A 17 -4.79 -11.46 5.88
CA PHE A 17 -3.68 -12.17 6.52
C PHE A 17 -2.35 -11.40 6.45
N VAL A 18 -2.12 -10.61 5.39
CA VAL A 18 -0.87 -9.85 5.22
C VAL A 18 -0.86 -8.56 6.03
N GLN A 19 -2.02 -7.94 6.26
CA GLN A 19 -2.17 -6.70 7.04
C GLN A 19 -1.40 -6.68 8.38
N PRO A 20 -1.49 -7.70 9.26
CA PRO A 20 -0.74 -7.68 10.52
C PRO A 20 0.78 -7.71 10.32
N LEU A 21 1.28 -8.36 9.27
CA LEU A 21 2.70 -8.39 8.94
C LEU A 21 3.18 -7.04 8.38
N ASP A 22 2.36 -6.34 7.60
CA ASP A 22 2.70 -5.01 7.10
C ASP A 22 2.76 -3.99 8.25
N VAL A 23 1.82 -4.04 9.19
CA VAL A 23 1.84 -3.21 10.42
C VAL A 23 3.08 -3.51 11.27
N LEU A 24 3.46 -4.79 11.39
CA LEU A 24 4.65 -5.18 12.13
C LEU A 24 5.93 -4.64 11.47
N LYS A 25 6.04 -4.74 10.13
CA LYS A 25 7.19 -4.24 9.36
C LYS A 25 7.37 -2.72 9.50
N ILE A 26 6.30 -1.93 9.37
CA ILE A 26 6.40 -0.47 9.48
C ILE A 26 6.88 -0.03 10.86
N ARG A 27 6.42 -0.70 11.94
CA ARG A 27 6.86 -0.38 13.31
C ARG A 27 8.34 -0.71 13.51
N PHE A 28 8.79 -1.88 13.04
CA PHE A 28 10.22 -2.21 13.07
C PHE A 28 11.08 -1.21 12.31
N GLN A 29 10.63 -0.72 11.15
CA GLN A 29 11.37 0.29 10.38
C GLN A 29 11.41 1.65 11.07
N ILE A 30 10.32 2.07 11.71
CA ILE A 30 10.26 3.33 12.48
C ILE A 30 11.15 3.23 13.73
N ASP A 31 11.07 2.13 14.48
CA ASP A 31 11.88 1.90 15.70
C ASP A 31 13.38 1.83 15.38
N TYR A 32 13.75 1.17 14.28
CA TYR A 32 15.14 1.13 13.81
C TYR A 32 15.66 2.54 13.48
N LYS A 33 14.82 3.38 12.88
CA LYS A 33 15.18 4.77 12.52
C LYS A 33 15.25 5.69 13.75
N ASN A 34 14.54 5.38 14.82
CA ASN A 34 14.39 6.25 15.99
C ASN A 34 15.47 6.07 17.08
N LYS A 35 16.46 5.18 16.93
CA LYS A 35 17.56 4.92 17.89
C LYS A 35 17.15 4.63 19.36
N ASN A 36 15.85 4.52 19.66
CA ASN A 36 15.34 4.16 20.98
C ASN A 36 15.51 2.66 21.21
N MET A 37 16.75 2.28 21.53
CA MET A 37 17.25 0.92 21.80
C MET A 37 16.50 0.20 22.94
N SER A 38 15.78 0.93 23.80
CA SER A 38 15.04 0.40 24.96
C SER A 38 13.77 -0.37 24.58
N HIS A 39 13.12 -0.07 23.45
CA HIS A 39 11.93 -0.84 22.99
C HIS A 39 12.32 -2.08 22.17
N LEU A 40 13.44 -2.01 21.44
CA LEU A 40 14.00 -3.12 20.64
C LEU A 40 14.35 -4.36 21.49
N LEU A 41 14.81 -4.17 22.73
CA LEU A 41 15.13 -5.28 23.66
C LEU A 41 13.89 -5.97 24.25
N LYS A 42 12.74 -5.29 24.30
CA LYS A 42 11.45 -5.88 24.76
C LYS A 42 10.79 -6.72 23.64
N TYR A 43 11.11 -6.39 22.39
CA TYR A 43 10.60 -6.96 21.13
C TYR A 43 11.54 -8.01 20.50
N GLY A 44 12.38 -8.71 21.29
CA GLY A 44 13.39 -9.66 20.79
C GLY A 44 12.87 -10.86 19.97
N SER A 45 11.55 -10.98 19.75
CA SER A 45 10.96 -11.96 18.85
C SER A 45 9.63 -11.42 18.27
N ILE A 46 9.43 -11.60 16.96
CA ILE A 46 8.18 -11.30 16.22
C ILE A 46 6.90 -11.69 17.00
N PRO A 47 6.78 -12.87 17.63
CA PRO A 47 5.57 -13.23 18.39
C PRO A 47 5.37 -12.38 19.66
N LYS A 48 6.44 -11.97 20.35
CA LYS A 48 6.36 -11.15 21.55
C LYS A 48 5.93 -9.72 21.21
N ALA A 49 6.39 -9.23 20.05
CA ALA A 49 5.95 -7.98 19.47
C ALA A 49 4.44 -7.94 19.21
N ILE A 50 3.94 -9.01 18.57
CA ILE A 50 2.50 -9.18 18.27
C ILE A 50 1.69 -9.22 19.57
N GLY A 51 2.17 -9.93 20.60
CA GLY A 51 1.51 -10.00 21.90
C GLY A 51 1.42 -8.65 22.61
N ILE A 52 2.48 -7.85 22.59
CA ILE A 52 2.48 -6.49 23.18
C ILE A 52 1.52 -5.58 22.44
N ILE A 53 1.52 -5.58 21.10
CA ILE A 53 0.61 -4.75 20.30
C ILE A 53 -0.85 -5.17 20.54
N LEU A 54 -1.13 -6.48 20.63
CA LEU A 54 -2.47 -6.98 20.98
C LEU A 54 -2.91 -6.54 22.39
N GLN A 55 -1.98 -6.42 23.33
CA GLN A 55 -2.27 -6.05 24.71
C GLN A 55 -2.41 -4.53 24.91
N GLU A 56 -1.65 -3.72 24.16
CA GLU A 56 -1.67 -2.25 24.25
C GLU A 56 -2.75 -1.61 23.38
N GLU A 57 -2.97 -2.09 22.15
CA GLU A 57 -3.91 -1.47 21.19
C GLU A 57 -5.09 -2.36 20.80
N GLY A 58 -5.06 -3.63 21.21
CA GLY A 58 -6.10 -4.62 20.86
C GLY A 58 -6.06 -5.05 19.39
N PHE A 59 -7.03 -5.90 19.01
CA PHE A 59 -7.19 -6.40 17.64
C PHE A 59 -7.44 -5.28 16.61
N ARG A 60 -7.96 -4.13 17.08
CA ARG A 60 -8.29 -2.96 16.27
C ARG A 60 -7.05 -2.17 15.85
N GLY A 61 -5.92 -2.32 16.55
CA GLY A 61 -4.62 -1.74 16.16
C GLY A 61 -4.09 -2.31 14.84
N PHE A 62 -4.29 -3.60 14.58
CA PHE A 62 -3.84 -4.26 13.34
C PHE A 62 -4.62 -3.84 12.09
N TRP A 63 -5.92 -3.54 12.24
CA TRP A 63 -6.77 -3.06 11.13
C TRP A 63 -6.79 -1.53 10.98
N ARG A 64 -6.09 -0.80 11.86
CA ARG A 64 -6.05 0.66 11.82
C ARG A 64 -5.36 1.12 10.54
N GLY A 65 -6.07 1.87 9.69
CA GLY A 65 -5.58 2.33 8.39
C GLY A 65 -5.76 1.35 7.21
N HIS A 66 -6.29 0.15 7.43
CA HIS A 66 -6.54 -0.83 6.36
C HIS A 66 -7.49 -0.27 5.29
N CYS A 67 -8.60 0.35 5.69
CA CYS A 67 -9.57 0.93 4.76
C CYS A 67 -8.96 2.05 3.89
N VAL A 68 -8.12 2.91 4.47
CA VAL A 68 -7.43 3.98 3.73
C VAL A 68 -6.43 3.39 2.74
N SER A 69 -5.68 2.36 3.14
CA SER A 69 -4.75 1.65 2.26
C SER A 69 -5.46 0.95 1.10
N GLN A 70 -6.62 0.33 1.36
CA GLN A 70 -7.45 -0.31 0.33
C GLN A 70 -7.98 0.73 -0.66
N PHE A 71 -8.51 1.85 -0.16
CA PHE A 71 -9.01 2.93 -1.00
C PHE A 71 -7.93 3.50 -1.93
N LEU A 72 -6.73 3.76 -1.40
CA LEU A 72 -5.60 4.19 -2.24
C LEU A 72 -5.21 3.16 -3.28
N SER A 73 -5.17 1.88 -2.91
CA SER A 73 -4.84 0.80 -3.86
C SER A 73 -5.82 0.75 -5.03
N ILE A 74 -7.11 1.00 -4.78
CA ILE A 74 -8.14 1.05 -5.82
C ILE A 74 -7.95 2.28 -6.70
N MET A 75 -7.70 3.45 -6.11
CA MET A 75 -7.42 4.68 -6.86
C MET A 75 -6.18 4.55 -7.74
N TYR A 76 -5.07 4.07 -7.19
CA TYR A 76 -3.84 3.81 -7.95
C TYR A 76 -4.11 2.87 -9.14
N SER A 77 -4.80 1.76 -8.90
CA SER A 77 -5.15 0.81 -9.96
C SER A 77 -6.01 1.47 -11.04
N GLY A 78 -7.02 2.26 -10.65
CA GLY A 78 -7.90 2.96 -11.59
C GLY A 78 -7.16 3.94 -12.49
N VAL A 79 -6.27 4.76 -11.90
CA VAL A 79 -5.45 5.71 -12.64
C VAL A 79 -4.46 4.99 -13.54
N GLN A 80 -3.81 3.92 -13.05
CA GLN A 80 -2.88 3.12 -13.83
C GLN A 80 -3.56 2.47 -15.05
N PHE A 81 -4.76 1.90 -14.88
CA PHE A 81 -5.53 1.33 -16.00
C PHE A 81 -5.99 2.41 -16.99
N GLY A 82 -6.44 3.57 -16.50
CA GLY A 82 -6.82 4.70 -17.34
C GLY A 82 -5.65 5.23 -18.17
N ALA A 83 -4.52 5.48 -17.52
CA ALA A 83 -3.29 5.91 -18.18
C ALA A 83 -2.79 4.86 -19.17
N TYR A 84 -2.79 3.58 -18.80
CA TYR A 84 -2.40 2.48 -19.69
C TYR A 84 -3.27 2.44 -20.95
N SER A 85 -4.59 2.58 -20.81
CA SER A 85 -5.53 2.61 -21.95
C SER A 85 -5.26 3.82 -22.86
N TYR A 86 -4.97 4.98 -22.27
CA TYR A 86 -4.61 6.19 -23.01
C TYR A 86 -3.30 6.02 -23.80
N PHE A 87 -2.24 5.53 -23.17
CA PHE A 87 -0.97 5.26 -23.85
C PHE A 87 -1.14 4.19 -24.93
N GLN A 88 -1.88 3.12 -24.66
CA GLN A 88 -2.13 2.05 -25.63
C GLN A 88 -2.86 2.55 -26.88
N ASN A 89 -3.82 3.47 -26.72
CA ASN A 89 -4.51 4.11 -27.83
C ASN A 89 -3.61 5.05 -28.62
N CYS A 90 -2.78 5.85 -27.93
CA CYS A 90 -1.82 6.76 -28.56
C CYS A 90 -0.80 5.99 -29.41
N LEU A 91 -0.28 4.87 -28.90
CA LEU A 91 0.66 4.00 -29.61
C LEU A 91 0.02 3.24 -30.79
N ASN A 92 -1.27 2.87 -30.70
CA ASN A 92 -2.00 2.29 -31.83
C ASN A 92 -2.20 3.31 -32.97
N ASN A 93 -2.36 4.59 -32.64
CA ASN A 93 -2.57 5.66 -33.64
C ASN A 93 -1.31 5.96 -34.47
N ILE A 94 -0.12 5.58 -33.98
CA ILE A 94 1.19 5.79 -34.65
C ILE A 94 1.57 4.58 -35.53
N GLN A 95 0.68 3.58 -35.70
CA GLN A 95 0.91 2.38 -36.53
C GLN A 95 2.24 1.63 -36.25
N ILE A 96 2.75 1.70 -35.02
CA ILE A 96 3.93 0.93 -34.61
C ILE A 96 3.53 -0.55 -34.50
N GLU A 97 4.27 -1.44 -35.17
CA GLU A 97 3.95 -2.86 -35.23
C GLU A 97 3.68 -3.50 -33.86
N ARG A 98 2.64 -4.35 -33.86
CA ARG A 98 2.03 -4.95 -32.66
C ARG A 98 2.96 -5.91 -31.89
N HIS A 99 4.10 -6.31 -32.46
CA HIS A 99 5.01 -7.35 -31.92
C HIS A 99 6.29 -6.87 -31.23
N SER A 100 6.61 -5.57 -31.20
CA SER A 100 7.85 -5.12 -30.54
C SER A 100 7.72 -5.11 -29.01
N LYS A 101 8.55 -5.89 -28.30
CA LYS A 101 8.63 -5.95 -26.83
C LYS A 101 8.85 -4.58 -26.20
N PHE A 102 9.51 -3.67 -26.92
CA PHE A 102 9.76 -2.30 -26.49
C PHE A 102 8.48 -1.47 -26.34
N ARG A 103 7.40 -1.77 -27.08
CA ARG A 103 6.14 -1.03 -27.01
C ARG A 103 5.49 -1.14 -25.63
N SER A 104 5.44 -2.35 -25.08
CA SER A 104 4.85 -2.60 -23.76
C SER A 104 5.68 -1.99 -22.63
N ILE A 105 7.00 -1.91 -22.80
CA ILE A 105 7.90 -1.28 -21.83
C ILE A 105 7.66 0.23 -21.79
N ILE A 106 7.63 0.90 -22.95
CA ILE A 106 7.41 2.35 -23.05
C ILE A 106 6.01 2.71 -22.55
N CYS A 107 4.99 1.94 -22.95
CA CYS A 107 3.62 2.13 -22.49
C CYS A 107 3.49 1.92 -20.98
N GLY A 108 4.13 0.88 -20.43
CA GLY A 108 4.11 0.61 -18.99
C GLY A 108 4.83 1.70 -18.19
N PHE A 109 5.97 2.18 -18.68
CA PHE A 109 6.73 3.26 -18.05
C PHE A 109 5.97 4.59 -18.07
N GLY A 110 5.43 4.98 -19.24
CA GLY A 110 4.62 6.18 -19.37
C GLY A 110 3.38 6.14 -18.50
N ALA A 111 2.63 5.03 -18.55
CA ALA A 111 1.45 4.85 -17.70
C ALA A 111 1.80 4.89 -16.22
N GLY A 112 2.91 4.27 -15.81
CA GLY A 112 3.40 4.27 -14.43
C GLY A 112 3.79 5.66 -13.94
N LEU A 113 4.48 6.46 -14.77
CA LEU A 113 4.83 7.85 -14.42
C LEU A 113 3.59 8.72 -14.27
N THR A 114 2.67 8.68 -15.24
CA THR A 114 1.43 9.46 -15.16
C THR A 114 0.58 9.04 -13.98
N ALA A 115 0.49 7.73 -13.70
CA ALA A 115 -0.24 7.23 -12.54
C ALA A 115 0.38 7.69 -11.23
N THR A 116 1.70 7.65 -11.11
CA THR A 116 2.41 8.14 -9.93
C THR A 116 2.21 9.64 -9.74
N LEU A 117 2.32 10.46 -10.79
CA LEU A 117 2.12 11.92 -10.70
C LEU A 117 0.71 12.28 -10.22
N PHE A 118 -0.30 11.58 -10.73
CA PHE A 118 -1.68 11.81 -10.34
C PHE A 118 -1.99 11.28 -8.94
N THR A 119 -1.35 10.19 -8.53
CA THR A 119 -1.55 9.57 -7.21
C THR A 119 -0.67 10.22 -6.12
N TYR A 120 0.37 10.95 -6.48
CA TYR A 120 1.28 11.61 -5.54
C TYR A 120 0.59 12.46 -4.46
N PRO A 121 -0.37 13.36 -4.77
CA PRO A 121 -1.08 14.09 -3.72
C PRO A 121 -1.89 13.17 -2.79
N LEU A 122 -2.46 12.08 -3.33
CA LEU A 122 -3.20 11.09 -2.55
C LEU A 122 -2.28 10.28 -1.63
N ASP A 123 -1.07 9.95 -2.09
CA ASP A 123 -0.03 9.31 -1.26
C ASP A 123 0.39 10.22 -0.10
N VAL A 124 0.54 11.52 -0.36
CA VAL A 124 0.80 12.52 0.69
C VAL A 124 -0.36 12.58 1.69
N CYS A 125 -1.62 12.65 1.24
CA CYS A 125 -2.77 12.60 2.14
C CYS A 125 -2.80 11.33 3.01
N ARG A 126 -2.51 10.17 2.44
CA ARG A 126 -2.42 8.90 3.19
C ARG A 126 -1.35 8.97 4.27
N THR A 127 -0.15 9.40 3.92
CA THR A 127 0.96 9.47 4.88
C THR A 127 0.64 10.42 6.02
N ILE A 128 -0.02 11.55 5.76
CA ILE A 128 -0.51 12.47 6.79
C ILE A 128 -1.56 11.79 7.68
N VAL A 129 -2.55 11.11 7.11
CA VAL A 129 -3.61 10.43 7.89
C VAL A 129 -3.03 9.31 8.77
N VAL A 130 -2.09 8.53 8.23
CA VAL A 130 -1.40 7.48 8.99
C VAL A 130 -0.51 8.08 10.08
N ALA A 131 0.21 9.17 9.80
CA ALA A 131 1.07 9.86 10.76
C ALA A 131 0.27 10.55 11.88
N GLN A 132 -0.85 11.20 11.57
CA GLN A 132 -1.75 11.81 12.56
C GLN A 132 -2.42 10.76 13.44
N THR A 133 -2.76 9.60 12.87
CA THR A 133 -3.24 8.46 13.65
C THR A 133 -2.16 7.94 14.61
N SER A 134 -0.89 7.99 14.21
CA SER A 134 0.24 7.67 15.11
C SER A 134 0.40 8.73 16.22
N ASN A 135 0.24 10.02 15.92
CA ASN A 135 0.35 11.07 16.94
C ASN A 135 -0.79 11.03 17.98
N ASN A 136 -2.03 10.73 17.58
CA ASN A 136 -3.12 10.55 18.56
C ASN A 136 -2.92 9.33 19.48
N VAL A 137 -2.05 8.38 19.11
CA VAL A 137 -1.68 7.24 19.99
C VAL A 137 -0.53 7.62 20.94
N ILE A 138 0.31 8.59 20.58
CA ILE A 138 1.43 9.05 21.43
C ILE A 138 0.97 10.06 22.48
N ILE A 139 -0.14 10.78 22.27
CA ILE A 139 -0.63 11.83 23.20
C ILE A 139 -1.57 11.27 24.29
N GLU A 140 -2.03 10.02 24.18
CA GLU A 140 -2.81 9.32 25.23
C GLU A 140 -1.99 8.37 26.12
N LEU A 141 -0.65 8.33 25.96
CA LEU A 141 0.30 7.62 26.84
C LEU A 141 1.13 8.62 27.65
#